data_AF-A0A932K931-F1
#
_entry.id   AF-A0A932K931-F1
#
_cell.length_a   1.000
_cell.length_b   1.000
_cell.length_c   1.000
_cell.angle_alpha   90.00
_cell.angle_beta   90.00
_cell.angle_gamma   90.00
#
_symmetry.space_group_name_H-M   'P 1'
#
loop_
_entity.id
_entity.type
_entity.pdbx_description
1 polymer ?
#
loop_
_entity_poly.entity_id
_entity_poly.type
_entity_poly.pdbx_seq_one_letter_code
_entity_poly.pdbx_strand_id
1 'polypeptide(L)'
;QTELGVRLDVTSVESWHDHPLLLQAFAEMVQDAFARLPADGRAQVSVIFTAHSLPARVLNEGDPYPDEVERTAEGVARLLGLQHWQLAYQSHGATAEPWLGPSLEELLERVAAQGQRQVLLVPIGFVCDHMEVLYDIDIAAQRMAKEKGLFLTRTTSLNTSPRFIEALADIVQRHV
;
A
#
# COMPACT_ATOMS: atom_id res chain seq x y z
N GLN A 1 10.96 -6.60 -32.18
CA GLN A 1 12.41 -6.34 -32.11
C GLN A 1 13.09 -6.56 -33.48
N THR A 2 12.49 -6.17 -34.61
CA THR A 2 13.04 -6.56 -35.93
C THR A 2 12.93 -5.52 -37.05
N GLU A 3 12.68 -4.24 -36.76
CA GLU A 3 12.57 -3.21 -37.81
C GLU A 3 13.79 -2.27 -37.92
N LEU A 4 14.69 -2.23 -36.93
CA LEU A 4 15.82 -1.28 -36.91
C LEU A 4 17.23 -1.91 -36.99
N GLY A 5 17.34 -3.25 -37.06
CA GLY A 5 18.64 -3.93 -37.15
C GLY A 5 19.53 -3.82 -35.90
N VAL A 6 19.02 -3.23 -34.80
CA VAL A 6 19.71 -3.13 -33.51
C VAL A 6 19.26 -4.29 -32.61
N ARG A 7 20.23 -5.05 -32.09
CA ARG A 7 20.00 -6.04 -31.04
C ARG A 7 20.17 -5.35 -29.69
N LEU A 8 19.09 -5.28 -28.92
CA LEU A 8 19.08 -4.83 -27.53
C LEU A 8 18.90 -6.04 -26.63
N ASP A 9 19.89 -6.31 -25.78
CA ASP A 9 19.72 -7.30 -24.73
C ASP A 9 18.92 -6.64 -23.60
N VAL A 10 17.81 -7.29 -23.21
CA VAL A 10 16.87 -6.78 -22.20
C VAL A 10 16.77 -7.83 -21.11
N THR A 11 16.92 -7.39 -19.87
CA THR A 11 16.68 -8.18 -18.67
C THR A 11 15.64 -7.47 -17.79
N SER A 12 14.92 -8.25 -16.98
CA SER A 12 13.80 -7.75 -16.15
C SER A 12 14.08 -8.00 -14.68
N VAL A 13 13.78 -7.00 -13.85
CA VAL A 13 13.64 -7.19 -12.40
C VAL A 13 12.23 -7.69 -12.14
N GLU A 14 12.10 -8.92 -11.63
CA GLU A 14 10.80 -9.58 -11.44
C GLU A 14 10.08 -9.08 -10.18
N SER A 15 10.80 -8.83 -9.08
CA SER A 15 10.24 -8.28 -7.84
C SER A 15 11.30 -7.51 -7.04
N TRP A 16 10.83 -6.55 -6.23
CA TRP A 16 11.64 -5.64 -5.41
C TRP A 16 10.87 -5.13 -4.17
N HIS A 17 9.81 -5.84 -3.78
CA HIS A 17 8.87 -5.46 -2.72
C HIS A 17 9.52 -5.35 -1.32
N ASP A 18 10.53 -6.16 -1.04
CA ASP A 18 11.25 -6.22 0.23
C ASP A 18 12.56 -5.41 0.23
N HIS A 19 12.80 -4.60 -0.82
CA HIS A 19 14.02 -3.84 -0.94
C HIS A 19 14.19 -2.87 0.24
N PRO A 20 15.31 -2.87 0.99
CA PRO A 20 15.44 -2.08 2.21
C PRO A 20 15.18 -0.59 2.04
N LEU A 21 15.63 0.00 0.93
CA LEU A 21 15.40 1.43 0.63
C LEU A 21 13.93 1.72 0.26
N LEU A 22 13.20 0.76 -0.32
CA LEU A 22 11.76 0.91 -0.56
C LEU A 22 11.01 0.93 0.77
N LEU A 23 11.31 -0.03 1.65
CA LEU A 23 10.68 -0.12 2.98
C LEU A 23 10.96 1.14 3.80
N GLN A 24 12.18 1.69 3.71
CA GLN A 24 12.53 2.97 4.32
C GLN A 24 11.71 4.13 3.72
N ALA A 25 11.52 4.17 2.39
CA ALA A 25 10.73 5.22 1.75
C ALA A 25 9.28 5.23 2.26
N PHE A 26 8.65 4.05 2.36
CA PHE A 26 7.32 3.94 2.96
C PHE A 26 7.31 4.32 4.45
N ALA A 27 8.31 3.87 5.21
CA ALA A 27 8.43 4.21 6.63
C ALA A 27 8.53 5.73 6.87
N GLU A 28 9.30 6.45 6.03
CA GLU A 28 9.39 7.91 6.04
C GLU A 28 7.99 8.54 5.81
N MET A 29 7.23 8.08 4.82
CA MET A 29 5.88 8.61 4.57
C MET A 29 4.90 8.36 5.73
N VAL A 30 5.03 7.22 6.41
CA VAL A 30 4.22 6.87 7.59
C VAL A 30 4.58 7.75 8.78
N GLN A 31 5.88 7.99 9.03
CA GLN A 31 6.33 8.89 10.11
C GLN A 31 5.79 10.31 9.89
N ASP A 32 5.86 10.81 8.66
CA ASP A 32 5.31 12.12 8.29
C ASP A 32 3.79 12.17 8.51
N ALA A 33 3.07 11.10 8.19
CA ALA A 33 1.64 11.02 8.43
C ALA A 33 1.29 11.00 9.92
N PHE A 34 2.02 10.25 10.74
CA PHE A 34 1.85 10.27 12.20
C PHE A 34 2.11 11.66 12.80
N ALA A 35 3.06 12.42 12.26
CA ALA A 35 3.32 13.78 12.72
C ALA A 35 2.14 14.73 12.46
N ARG A 36 1.37 14.49 11.39
CA ARG A 36 0.16 15.26 11.02
C ARG A 36 -1.10 14.85 11.78
N LEU A 37 -1.12 13.68 12.43
CA LEU A 37 -2.28 13.24 13.19
C LEU A 37 -2.51 14.12 14.44
N PRO A 38 -3.78 14.40 14.79
CA PRO A 38 -4.12 15.10 16.02
C PRO A 38 -3.47 14.44 17.24
N ALA A 39 -2.91 15.26 18.15
CA ALA A 39 -2.29 14.77 19.38
C ALA A 39 -3.28 13.96 20.25
N ASP A 40 -4.56 14.34 20.18
CA ASP A 40 -5.67 13.73 20.88
C ASP A 40 -6.07 12.40 20.20
N GLY A 41 -5.33 11.34 20.47
CA GLY A 41 -5.67 9.99 19.99
C GLY A 41 -4.55 9.20 19.32
N ARG A 42 -3.29 9.65 19.38
CA ARG A 42 -2.14 8.88 18.89
C ARG A 42 -2.03 7.46 19.48
N ALA A 43 -2.61 7.21 20.66
CA ALA A 43 -2.66 5.89 21.29
C ALA A 43 -3.70 4.92 20.67
N GLN A 44 -4.53 5.37 19.72
CA GLN A 44 -5.62 4.59 19.11
C GLN A 44 -5.73 4.84 17.59
N VAL A 45 -4.59 4.85 16.90
CA VAL A 45 -4.56 4.93 15.44
C VAL A 45 -4.51 3.51 14.88
N SER A 46 -5.52 3.14 14.08
CA SER A 46 -5.49 1.89 13.32
C SER A 46 -4.69 2.10 12.04
N VAL A 47 -3.55 1.44 11.91
CA VAL A 47 -2.74 1.47 10.68
C VAL A 47 -3.23 0.35 9.75
N ILE A 48 -3.61 0.74 8.54
CA ILE A 48 -4.08 -0.18 7.51
C ILE A 48 -3.20 0.00 6.29
N PHE A 49 -2.47 -1.05 5.94
CA PHE A 49 -1.79 -1.12 4.65
C PHE A 49 -2.79 -1.48 3.57
N THR A 50 -2.69 -0.85 2.39
CA THR A 50 -3.58 -1.14 1.25
C THR A 50 -2.82 -1.48 -0.01
N ALA A 51 -3.41 -2.35 -0.82
CA ALA A 51 -2.93 -2.73 -2.14
C ALA A 51 -4.11 -2.98 -3.09
N HIS A 52 -3.85 -3.00 -4.41
CA HIS A 52 -4.88 -3.32 -5.40
C HIS A 52 -5.36 -4.78 -5.22
N SER A 53 -6.66 -5.01 -5.27
CA SER A 53 -7.20 -6.37 -5.20
C SER A 53 -6.98 -7.13 -6.51
N LEU A 54 -6.83 -8.44 -6.45
CA LEU A 54 -6.83 -9.31 -7.63
C LEU A 54 -7.97 -10.31 -7.53
N PRO A 55 -8.43 -10.89 -8.65
CA PRO A 55 -9.30 -12.06 -8.59
C PRO A 55 -8.70 -13.16 -7.71
N ALA A 56 -9.45 -13.70 -6.75
CA ALA A 56 -8.94 -14.61 -5.73
C ALA A 56 -8.35 -15.92 -6.30
N ARG A 57 -8.62 -16.25 -7.57
CA ARG A 57 -8.00 -17.38 -8.27
C ARG A 57 -6.47 -17.32 -8.30
N VAL A 58 -5.87 -16.13 -8.19
CA VAL A 58 -4.40 -15.95 -8.14
C VAL A 58 -3.77 -16.76 -7.00
N LEU A 59 -4.49 -16.98 -5.90
CA LEU A 59 -4.04 -17.82 -4.78
C LEU A 59 -3.88 -19.29 -5.19
N ASN A 60 -4.81 -19.82 -5.98
CA ASN A 60 -4.75 -21.20 -6.48
C ASN A 60 -3.69 -21.36 -7.59
N GLU A 61 -3.37 -20.26 -8.26
CA GLU A 61 -2.35 -20.19 -9.31
C GLU A 61 -0.93 -20.05 -8.72
N GLY A 62 -0.81 -19.83 -7.41
CA GLY A 62 0.48 -19.65 -6.74
C GLY A 62 1.15 -18.31 -7.06
N ASP A 63 0.34 -17.29 -7.38
CA ASP A 63 0.84 -15.93 -7.61
C ASP A 63 1.48 -15.38 -6.32
N PRO A 64 2.72 -14.85 -6.37
CA PRO A 64 3.41 -14.36 -5.19
C PRO A 64 2.84 -13.04 -4.65
N TYR A 65 2.01 -12.33 -5.42
CA TYR A 65 1.55 -10.98 -5.09
C TYR A 65 1.01 -10.81 -3.67
N PRO A 66 0.10 -11.66 -3.15
CA PRO A 66 -0.43 -11.48 -1.79
C PRO A 66 0.65 -11.60 -0.72
N ASP A 67 1.56 -12.56 -0.88
CA ASP A 67 2.68 -12.78 0.04
C ASP A 67 3.68 -11.60 0.00
N GLU A 68 3.96 -11.06 -1.19
CA GLU A 68 4.85 -9.91 -1.36
C GLU A 68 4.27 -8.62 -0.78
N VAL A 69 2.96 -8.40 -0.94
CA VAL A 69 2.25 -7.27 -0.31
C VAL A 69 2.31 -7.40 1.21
N GLU A 70 2.04 -8.58 1.77
CA GLU A 70 2.11 -8.83 3.21
C GLU A 70 3.53 -8.62 3.75
N ARG A 71 4.56 -9.12 3.06
CA ARG A 71 5.96 -8.91 3.44
C ARG A 71 6.37 -7.44 3.40
N THR A 72 5.85 -6.68 2.45
CA THR A 72 6.08 -5.23 2.38
C THR A 72 5.46 -4.54 3.60
N ALA A 73 4.21 -4.85 3.93
CA ALA A 73 3.53 -4.33 5.11
C ALA A 73 4.29 -4.67 6.40
N GLU A 74 4.68 -5.94 6.56
CA GLU A 74 5.48 -6.43 7.68
C GLU A 74 6.83 -5.71 7.80
N GLY A 75 7.52 -5.52 6.68
CA GLY A 75 8.81 -4.84 6.62
C GLY A 75 8.71 -3.39 7.09
N VAL A 76 7.72 -2.65 6.58
CA VAL A 76 7.45 -1.26 7.01
C VAL A 76 7.02 -1.22 8.48
N ALA A 77 6.12 -2.09 8.90
CA ALA A 77 5.67 -2.17 10.29
C ALA A 77 6.83 -2.45 11.26
N ARG A 78 7.75 -3.33 10.88
CA ARG A 78 8.95 -3.66 11.68
C ARG A 78 9.89 -2.48 11.83
N LEU A 79 10.16 -1.73 10.75
CA LEU A 79 11.00 -0.53 10.79
C LEU A 79 10.45 0.54 11.74
N LEU A 80 9.13 0.61 11.87
CA LEU A 80 8.41 1.59 12.67
C LEU A 80 8.05 1.10 14.08
N GLY A 81 8.31 -0.17 14.39
CA GLY A 81 7.92 -0.79 15.66
C GLY A 81 6.40 -0.93 15.86
N LEU A 82 5.62 -0.95 14.77
CA LEU A 82 4.17 -1.08 14.83
C LEU A 82 3.78 -2.48 15.34
N GLN A 83 3.13 -2.54 16.51
CA GLN A 83 2.67 -3.79 17.11
C GLN A 83 1.34 -4.27 16.52
N HIS A 84 0.53 -3.34 16.00
CA HIS A 84 -0.80 -3.62 15.46
C HIS A 84 -0.96 -2.88 14.13
N TRP A 85 -1.25 -3.64 13.08
CA TRP A 85 -1.58 -3.16 11.75
C TRP A 85 -2.47 -4.20 11.07
N GLN A 86 -3.13 -3.80 10.00
CA GLN A 86 -4.00 -4.68 9.21
C GLN A 86 -3.71 -4.47 7.72
N LEU A 87 -4.03 -5.47 6.90
CA LEU A 87 -3.97 -5.39 5.45
C LEU A 87 -5.39 -5.37 4.89
N ALA A 88 -5.63 -4.50 3.92
CA ALA A 88 -6.85 -4.50 3.11
C ALA A 88 -6.52 -4.37 1.63
N TYR A 89 -7.42 -4.89 0.82
CA TYR A 89 -7.38 -4.73 -0.62
C TYR A 89 -8.43 -3.71 -1.06
N GLN A 90 -8.09 -2.88 -2.04
CA GLN A 90 -8.99 -1.88 -2.62
C GLN A 90 -9.16 -2.13 -4.12
N SER A 91 -10.09 -1.40 -4.73
CA SER A 91 -10.26 -1.41 -6.20
C SER A 91 -10.72 -2.77 -6.76
N HIS A 92 -11.55 -3.49 -6.01
CA HIS A 92 -12.24 -4.70 -6.49
C HIS A 92 -12.99 -4.42 -7.80
N GLY A 93 -12.75 -5.24 -8.82
CA GLY A 93 -13.47 -5.12 -10.09
C GLY A 93 -14.93 -5.53 -9.97
N ALA A 94 -15.75 -5.02 -10.89
CA ALA A 94 -17.19 -5.29 -10.96
C ALA A 94 -17.50 -6.64 -11.62
N THR A 95 -16.83 -7.71 -11.20
CA THR A 95 -17.04 -9.08 -11.67
C THR A 95 -17.70 -9.93 -10.58
N ALA A 96 -18.34 -11.03 -10.97
CA ALA A 96 -19.01 -11.93 -10.03
C ALA A 96 -18.04 -12.89 -9.32
N GLU A 97 -16.78 -12.98 -9.79
CA GLU A 97 -15.78 -13.84 -9.14
C GLU A 97 -15.31 -13.22 -7.82
N PRO A 98 -14.90 -14.03 -6.83
CA PRO A 98 -14.31 -13.52 -5.60
C PRO A 98 -12.98 -12.82 -5.88
N TRP A 99 -12.68 -11.80 -5.09
CA TRP A 99 -11.44 -11.02 -5.13
C TRP A 99 -10.69 -11.16 -3.80
N LEU A 100 -9.41 -10.81 -3.79
CA LEU A 100 -8.60 -10.78 -2.58
C LEU A 100 -9.22 -9.85 -1.54
N GLY A 101 -9.23 -10.32 -0.30
CA GLY A 101 -9.85 -9.63 0.82
C GLY A 101 -8.97 -9.67 2.07
N PRO A 102 -9.37 -8.93 3.13
CA PRO A 102 -10.61 -8.17 3.21
C PRO A 102 -10.61 -6.91 2.35
N SER A 103 -11.80 -6.41 1.98
CA SER A 103 -11.88 -5.12 1.30
C SER A 103 -11.57 -3.96 2.27
N LEU A 104 -11.14 -2.81 1.74
CA LEU A 104 -10.93 -1.61 2.54
C LEU A 104 -12.21 -1.17 3.25
N GLU A 105 -13.35 -1.27 2.56
CA GLU A 105 -14.68 -0.96 3.10
C GLU A 105 -15.04 -1.85 4.29
N GLU A 106 -14.90 -3.16 4.14
CA GLU A 106 -15.13 -4.14 5.21
C GLU A 106 -14.23 -3.88 6.41
N LEU A 107 -12.99 -3.44 6.16
CA LEU A 107 -12.06 -3.18 7.24
C LEU A 107 -12.38 -1.86 7.97
N LEU A 108 -12.72 -0.79 7.26
CA LEU A 108 -13.18 0.46 7.87
C LEU A 108 -14.44 0.25 8.72
N GLU A 109 -15.34 -0.64 8.29
CA GLU A 109 -16.50 -1.06 9.09
C GLU A 109 -16.13 -1.72 10.40
N ARG A 110 -15.25 -2.71 10.35
CA ARG A 110 -14.79 -3.43 11.53
C ARG A 110 -14.06 -2.51 12.50
N VAL A 111 -13.19 -1.65 11.98
CA VAL A 111 -12.41 -0.68 12.78
C VAL A 111 -13.35 0.32 13.48
N ALA A 112 -14.35 0.85 12.78
CA ALA A 112 -15.38 1.70 13.39
C ALA A 112 -16.19 0.96 14.48
N ALA A 113 -16.61 -0.28 14.21
CA ALA A 113 -17.35 -1.10 15.16
C ALA A 113 -16.56 -1.44 16.43
N GLN A 114 -15.23 -1.48 16.34
CA GLN A 114 -14.31 -1.66 17.48
C GLN A 114 -14.09 -0.37 18.29
N GLY A 115 -14.73 0.75 17.92
CA GLY A 115 -14.65 2.02 18.62
C GLY A 115 -13.39 2.83 18.31
N GLN A 116 -12.62 2.43 17.30
CA GLN A 116 -11.47 3.20 16.82
C GLN A 116 -11.95 4.53 16.24
N ARG A 117 -11.15 5.59 16.42
CA ARG A 117 -11.50 6.94 15.96
C ARG A 117 -10.57 7.48 14.89
N GLN A 118 -9.36 6.95 14.80
CA GLN A 118 -8.35 7.40 13.84
C GLN A 118 -7.86 6.22 13.01
N VAL A 119 -7.78 6.42 11.71
CA VAL A 119 -7.27 5.45 10.75
C VAL A 119 -6.18 6.10 9.92
N LEU A 120 -5.05 5.42 9.81
CA LEU A 120 -3.98 5.78 8.89
C LEU A 120 -3.92 4.71 7.79
N LEU A 121 -4.25 5.12 6.56
CA LEU A 121 -4.04 4.28 5.38
C LEU A 121 -2.63 4.45 4.82
N VAL A 122 -2.01 3.33 4.44
CA VAL A 122 -0.67 3.27 3.85
C VAL A 122 -0.74 2.46 2.54
N PRO A 123 -0.88 3.13 1.37
CA PRO A 123 -1.08 2.45 0.08
C PRO A 123 0.23 1.84 -0.47
N ILE A 124 0.68 0.74 0.12
CA ILE A 124 1.96 0.08 -0.21
C ILE A 124 1.95 -0.67 -1.55
N GLY A 125 0.77 -1.00 -2.08
CA GLY A 125 0.65 -1.60 -3.42
C GLY A 125 0.92 -0.61 -4.56
N PHE A 126 1.23 0.66 -4.24
CA PHE A 126 1.28 1.76 -5.18
C PHE A 126 2.48 2.68 -4.91
N VAL A 127 3.08 3.20 -5.98
CA VAL A 127 4.26 4.08 -5.87
C VAL A 127 3.96 5.55 -6.13
N CYS A 128 2.84 5.89 -6.75
CA CYS A 128 2.50 7.27 -7.08
C CYS A 128 1.00 7.53 -6.92
N ASP A 129 0.63 8.80 -6.86
CA ASP A 129 -0.77 9.18 -6.95
C ASP A 129 -1.31 8.86 -8.36
N HIS A 130 -2.40 8.10 -8.39
CA HIS A 130 -3.20 7.80 -9.58
C HIS A 130 -4.66 7.61 -9.12
N MET A 131 -5.54 7.15 -10.02
CA MET A 131 -6.98 7.07 -9.75
C MET A 131 -7.32 6.32 -8.47
N GLU A 132 -6.70 5.17 -8.21
CA GLU A 132 -7.04 4.30 -7.07
C GLU A 132 -6.59 4.92 -5.74
N VAL A 133 -5.59 5.80 -5.75
CA VAL A 133 -5.23 6.58 -4.55
C VAL A 133 -6.12 7.84 -4.44
N LEU A 134 -6.20 8.65 -5.50
CA LEU A 134 -6.87 9.95 -5.48
C LEU A 134 -8.40 9.87 -5.45
N TYR A 135 -8.98 8.76 -5.89
CA TYR A 135 -10.41 8.54 -5.86
C TYR A 135 -10.79 7.54 -4.78
N ASP A 136 -10.31 6.30 -4.84
CA ASP A 136 -10.80 5.25 -3.94
C ASP A 136 -10.46 5.58 -2.48
N ILE A 137 -9.29 6.18 -2.21
CA ILE A 137 -8.95 6.64 -0.86
C ILE A 137 -9.46 8.05 -0.60
N ASP A 138 -8.96 9.04 -1.35
CA ASP A 138 -9.15 10.45 -1.00
C ASP A 138 -10.60 10.94 -1.18
N ILE A 139 -11.45 10.18 -1.87
CA ILE A 139 -12.87 10.50 -2.06
C ILE A 139 -13.76 9.40 -1.45
N ALA A 140 -13.66 8.15 -1.91
CA ALA A 140 -14.61 7.11 -1.54
C ALA A 140 -14.41 6.64 -0.09
N ALA A 141 -13.19 6.25 0.29
CA ALA A 141 -12.88 5.84 1.67
C ALA A 141 -13.01 7.00 2.65
N GLN A 142 -12.60 8.23 2.27
CA GLN A 142 -12.82 9.43 3.09
C GLN A 142 -14.31 9.66 3.39
N ARG A 143 -15.18 9.53 2.38
CA ARG A 143 -16.64 9.64 2.58
C ARG A 143 -17.14 8.56 3.53
N MET A 144 -16.75 7.31 3.31
CA MET A 144 -17.17 6.18 4.14
C MET A 144 -16.69 6.36 5.60
N ALA A 145 -15.44 6.75 5.79
CA ALA A 145 -14.87 7.02 7.11
C ALA A 145 -15.66 8.12 7.84
N LYS A 146 -16.00 9.21 7.16
CA LYS A 146 -16.81 10.30 7.72
C LYS A 146 -18.20 9.81 8.14
N GLU A 147 -18.87 9.02 7.31
CA GLU A 147 -20.19 8.43 7.62
C GLU A 147 -20.13 7.52 8.87
N LYS A 148 -18.96 6.92 9.14
CA LYS A 148 -18.72 6.05 10.31
C LYS A 148 -18.06 6.76 11.50
N GLY A 149 -17.85 8.07 11.42
CA GLY A 149 -17.23 8.85 12.50
C GLY A 149 -15.73 8.59 12.69
N LEU A 150 -15.04 8.07 11.66
CA LEU A 150 -13.60 7.86 11.63
C LEU A 150 -12.89 9.11 11.07
N PHE A 151 -11.80 9.51 11.73
CA PHE A 151 -10.81 10.42 11.17
C PHE A 151 -9.81 9.63 10.35
N LEU A 152 -9.99 9.63 9.02
CA LEU A 152 -9.11 8.93 8.09
C LEU A 152 -8.05 9.89 7.54
N THR A 153 -6.79 9.49 7.65
CA THR A 153 -5.68 10.10 6.91
C THR A 153 -4.97 9.02 6.10
N ARG A 154 -4.25 9.43 5.06
CA ARG A 154 -3.33 8.55 4.34
C ARG A 154 -1.92 9.11 4.32
N THR A 155 -0.95 8.24 4.07
CA THR A 155 0.39 8.68 3.69
C THR A 155 0.36 9.38 2.33
N THR A 156 1.31 10.29 2.12
CA THR A 156 1.66 10.72 0.76
C THR A 156 2.19 9.53 -0.02
N SER A 157 1.88 9.47 -1.31
CA SER A 157 2.44 8.46 -2.21
C SER A 157 3.95 8.70 -2.39
N LEU A 158 4.72 7.65 -2.73
CA LEU A 158 6.17 7.80 -2.89
C LEU A 158 6.51 8.86 -3.94
N ASN A 159 5.78 8.90 -5.07
CA ASN A 159 5.92 9.89 -6.14
C ASN A 159 7.40 10.11 -6.50
N THR A 160 7.92 11.30 -6.22
CA THR A 160 9.33 11.69 -6.45
C THR A 160 10.16 11.68 -5.17
N SER A 161 9.80 10.83 -4.20
CA SER A 161 10.56 10.62 -2.97
C SER A 161 12.02 10.33 -3.30
N PRO A 162 12.98 11.11 -2.77
CA PRO A 162 14.40 10.87 -3.00
C PRO A 162 14.82 9.45 -2.59
N ARG A 163 14.28 8.93 -1.47
CA ARG A 163 14.56 7.58 -0.99
C ARG A 163 14.03 6.51 -1.94
N PHE A 164 12.86 6.72 -2.52
CA PHE A 164 12.29 5.79 -3.50
C PHE A 164 13.12 5.78 -4.80
N ILE A 165 13.53 6.95 -5.30
CA ILE A 165 14.39 7.04 -6.48
C ILE A 165 15.74 6.37 -6.22
N GLU A 166 16.32 6.55 -5.03
CA GLU A 166 17.53 5.85 -4.60
C GLU A 166 17.32 4.33 -4.60
N ALA A 167 16.17 3.84 -4.12
CA ALA A 167 15.82 2.43 -4.15
C ALA A 167 15.80 1.89 -5.59
N LEU A 168 15.12 2.58 -6.52
CA LEU A 168 15.08 2.17 -7.93
C LEU A 168 16.47 2.12 -8.56
N ALA A 169 17.32 3.10 -8.27
CA ALA A 169 18.69 3.14 -8.78
C ALA A 169 19.54 1.98 -8.25
N ASP A 170 19.42 1.64 -6.97
CA ASP A 170 20.12 0.52 -6.34
C ASP A 170 19.62 -0.83 -6.87
N ILE A 171 18.30 -1.01 -7.02
CA ILE A 171 17.69 -2.21 -7.62
C ILE A 171 18.25 -2.46 -9.02
N VAL A 172 18.27 -1.43 -9.86
CA VAL A 172 18.80 -1.55 -11.23
C VAL A 172 20.31 -1.83 -11.22
N GLN A 173 21.09 -1.14 -10.38
CA GLN A 173 22.54 -1.35 -10.27
C GLN A 173 22.92 -2.75 -9.80
N ARG A 174 22.10 -3.40 -8.97
CA ARG A 174 22.33 -4.78 -8.52
C ARG A 174 21.90 -5.83 -9.54
N HIS A 175 21.02 -5.46 -10.47
CA HIS A 175 20.50 -6.37 -11.49
C HIS A 175 21.42 -6.47 -12.72
N VAL A 176 22.11 -5.37 -13.05
CA VAL A 176 23.09 -5.29 -14.16
C VAL A 176 24.47 -5.78 -13.74
#